data_AF-A0A955V5C8-F1
#
_entry.id   AF-A0A955V5C8-F1
#
_cell.length_a   1.000
_cell.length_b   1.000
_cell.length_c   1.000
_cell.angle_alpha   90.00
_cell.angle_beta   90.00
_cell.angle_gamma   90.00
#
_symmetry.space_group_name_H-M   'P 1'
#
loop_
_entity.id
_entity.type
_entity.pdbx_description
1 polymer ?
#
loop_
_entity_poly.entity_id
_entity_poly.type
_entity_poly.pdbx_seq_one_letter_code
_entity_poly.pdbx_strand_id
1 'polypeptide(L)'
;MKTQQLKDALDEVQREAAAGGELDERTRELLESLRDGITRLLTTPAAERAPEDTEGLVELVKGGIDQFEGEHPRLTTVMGRLADALTAMGI
;
A
#
# COMPACT_ATOMS: atom_id res chain seq x y z
N MET A 1 6.01 -10.34 12.90
CA MET A 1 5.23 -10.92 11.78
C MET A 1 4.49 -9.84 11.01
N LYS A 2 3.61 -9.03 11.63
CA LYS A 2 2.81 -8.00 10.94
C LYS A 2 3.61 -7.01 10.07
N THR A 3 4.71 -6.46 10.61
CA THR A 3 5.63 -5.57 9.87
C THR A 3 6.31 -6.25 8.67
N GLN A 4 6.60 -7.54 8.76
CA GLN A 4 7.23 -8.26 7.66
C GLN A 4 6.23 -8.47 6.51
N GLN A 5 4.98 -8.81 6.84
CA GLN A 5 3.92 -8.95 5.83
C GLN A 5 3.67 -7.64 5.06
N LEU A 6 3.72 -6.49 5.75
CA LEU A 6 3.56 -5.18 5.12
C LEU A 6 4.73 -4.86 4.17
N LYS A 7 5.97 -5.21 4.55
CA LYS A 7 7.16 -5.08 3.69
C LYS A 7 7.09 -6.02 2.49
N ASP A 8 6.73 -7.28 2.71
CA ASP A 8 6.63 -8.28 1.65
C ASP A 8 5.57 -7.88 0.62
N ALA A 9 4.43 -7.35 1.08
CA ALA A 9 3.38 -6.83 0.21
C ALA A 9 3.86 -5.60 -0.59
N LEU A 10 4.58 -4.68 0.05
CA LEU A 10 5.16 -3.51 -0.62
C LEU A 10 6.19 -3.92 -1.70
N ASP A 11 7.05 -4.89 -1.39
CA ASP A 11 8.02 -5.42 -2.35
C ASP A 11 7.34 -6.16 -3.51
N GLU A 12 6.19 -6.79 -3.27
CA GLU A 12 5.37 -7.43 -4.31
C GLU A 12 4.70 -6.37 -5.21
N VAL A 13 4.14 -5.29 -4.64
CA VAL A 13 3.62 -4.13 -5.39
C VAL A 13 4.70 -3.56 -6.32
N GLN A 14 5.90 -3.30 -5.80
CA GLN A 14 6.99 -2.73 -6.59
C GLN A 14 7.46 -3.66 -7.71
N ARG A 15 7.49 -4.97 -7.46
CA ARG A 15 7.86 -5.95 -8.48
C ARG A 15 6.82 -6.05 -9.57
N GLU A 16 5.53 -6.09 -9.23
CA GLU A 16 4.44 -6.10 -10.22
C GLU A 16 4.41 -4.79 -11.01
N ALA A 17 4.68 -3.65 -10.36
CA ALA A 17 4.83 -2.35 -11.01
C ALA A 17 5.99 -2.31 -12.02
N ALA A 18 7.12 -2.93 -11.69
CA ALA A 18 8.26 -3.03 -12.59
C ALA A 18 8.08 -4.08 -13.70
N ALA A 19 7.27 -5.12 -13.46
CA ALA A 19 7.06 -6.23 -14.38
C ALA A 19 5.90 -6.02 -15.37
N GLY A 20 4.92 -5.17 -15.03
CA GLY A 20 3.65 -5.00 -15.76
C GLY A 20 3.69 -4.20 -17.07
N GLY A 21 4.85 -3.68 -17.50
CA GLY A 21 4.94 -2.74 -18.62
C GLY A 21 4.75 -1.29 -18.16
N GLU A 22 4.61 -0.33 -19.10
CA GLU A 22 4.38 1.08 -18.78
C GLU A 22 3.13 1.24 -17.90
N LEU A 23 3.34 1.34 -16.58
CA LEU A 23 2.37 1.93 -15.68
C LEU A 23 2.15 3.37 -16.09
N ASP A 24 0.90 3.80 -16.14
CA ASP A 24 0.60 5.21 -16.31
C ASP A 24 1.16 6.03 -15.14
N GLU A 25 1.36 7.32 -15.38
CA GLU A 25 1.95 8.24 -14.40
C GLU A 25 1.16 8.21 -13.07
N ARG A 26 -0.18 8.12 -13.18
CA ARG A 26 -1.11 8.13 -12.03
C ARG A 26 -0.94 6.89 -11.15
N THR A 27 -0.78 5.73 -11.75
CA THR A 27 -0.54 4.47 -11.03
C THR A 27 0.81 4.54 -10.34
N ARG A 28 1.85 5.06 -11.02
CA ARG A 28 3.17 5.24 -10.43
C ARG A 28 3.13 6.16 -9.21
N GLU A 29 2.49 7.32 -9.31
CA GLU A 29 2.31 8.28 -8.20
C GLU A 29 1.59 7.66 -7.00
N LEU A 30 0.54 6.86 -7.24
CA LEU A 30 -0.19 6.19 -6.18
C LEU A 30 0.67 5.14 -5.47
N LEU A 31 1.42 4.33 -6.22
CA LEU A 31 2.32 3.33 -5.66
C LEU A 31 3.48 3.97 -4.86
N GLU A 32 4.01 5.09 -5.32
CA GLU A 32 5.03 5.86 -4.58
C GLU A 32 4.46 6.44 -3.29
N SER A 33 3.27 7.03 -3.34
CA SER A 33 2.57 7.54 -2.15
C SER A 33 2.31 6.43 -1.13
N LEU A 34 1.96 5.23 -1.61
CA LEU A 34 1.71 4.06 -0.77
C LEU A 34 2.99 3.59 -0.08
N ARG A 35 4.09 3.50 -0.85
CA ARG A 35 5.42 3.18 -0.33
C ARG A 35 5.83 4.13 0.77
N ASP A 36 5.66 5.43 0.54
CA ASP A 36 6.10 6.45 1.49
C ASP A 36 5.26 6.42 2.77
N GLY A 37 3.93 6.26 2.64
CA GLY A 37 3.02 6.10 3.77
C GLY A 37 3.32 4.84 4.60
N ILE A 38 3.53 3.70 3.96
CA ILE A 38 3.92 2.44 4.63
C ILE A 38 5.29 2.59 5.30
N THR A 39 6.27 3.18 4.61
CA THR A 39 7.60 3.38 5.17
C THR A 39 7.54 4.24 6.42
N ARG A 40 6.79 5.34 6.38
CA ARG A 40 6.55 6.22 7.52
C ARG A 40 5.84 5.47 8.65
N LEU A 41 4.83 4.66 8.34
CA LEU A 41 4.18 3.81 9.33
C LEU A 41 5.18 2.87 10.01
N LEU A 42 6.09 2.27 9.25
CA LEU A 42 7.06 1.31 9.78
C LEU A 42 8.22 1.95 10.55
N THR A 43 8.60 3.18 10.23
CA THR A 43 9.68 3.90 10.91
C THR A 43 9.21 4.73 12.09
N THR A 44 7.97 5.23 12.07
CA THR A 44 7.38 5.98 13.18
C THR A 44 6.85 5.02 14.26
N PRO A 45 7.29 5.18 15.53
CA PRO A 45 6.76 4.43 16.66
C PRO A 45 5.23 4.58 16.75
N ALA A 46 4.51 3.51 17.12
CA ALA A 46 3.05 3.55 17.19
C ALA A 46 2.50 4.66 18.12
N ALA A 47 3.26 5.03 19.17
CA ALA A 47 2.92 6.11 20.09
C ALA A 47 3.03 7.52 19.49
N GLU A 48 3.73 7.66 18.36
CA GLU A 48 4.00 8.95 17.68
C GLU A 48 3.22 9.08 16.36
N ARG A 49 2.42 8.08 15.99
CA ARG A 49 1.61 8.13 14.76
C ARG A 49 0.38 9.00 14.98
N ALA A 50 0.20 9.98 14.09
CA ALA A 50 -1.06 10.71 14.03
C ALA A 50 -2.16 9.81 13.46
N PRO A 51 -3.40 9.87 13.97
CA PRO A 51 -4.55 9.17 13.38
C PRO A 51 -4.72 9.50 11.89
N GLU A 52 -4.44 10.74 11.53
CA GLU A 52 -4.48 11.27 10.16
C GLU A 52 -3.52 10.53 9.21
N ASP A 53 -2.31 10.16 9.69
CA ASP A 53 -1.33 9.42 8.89
C ASP A 53 -1.82 7.98 8.60
N THR A 54 -2.47 7.36 9.59
CA THR A 54 -3.02 6.00 9.47
C THR A 54 -4.29 5.95 8.64
N GLU A 55 -5.24 6.87 8.85
CA GLU A 55 -6.47 6.97 8.07
C GLU A 55 -6.18 7.32 6.61
N GLY A 56 -5.25 8.25 6.37
CA GLY A 56 -4.83 8.62 5.01
C GLY A 56 -4.22 7.43 4.25
N LEU A 57 -3.45 6.57 4.93
CA LEU A 57 -2.89 5.37 4.32
C LEU A 57 -3.98 4.33 4.00
N VAL A 58 -4.96 4.15 4.89
CA VAL A 58 -6.10 3.24 4.65
C VAL A 58 -6.92 3.69 3.45
N GLU A 59 -7.23 4.99 3.36
CA GLU A 59 -7.97 5.55 2.23
C GLU A 59 -7.16 5.45 0.92
N LEU A 60 -5.85 5.64 0.97
CA LEU A 60 -4.97 5.46 -0.19
C LEU A 60 -4.98 4.02 -0.70
N VAL A 61 -4.93 3.02 0.19
CA VAL A 61 -5.02 1.60 -0.17
C VAL A 61 -6.38 1.29 -0.80
N LYS A 62 -7.49 1.74 -0.21
CA LYS A 62 -8.83 1.53 -0.76
C LYS A 62 -8.99 2.18 -2.14
N GLY A 63 -8.57 3.43 -2.29
CA GLY A 63 -8.61 4.12 -3.58
C GLY A 63 -7.77 3.42 -4.65
N GLY A 64 -6.63 2.83 -4.27
CA GLY A 64 -5.82 1.99 -5.15
C GLY A 64 -6.53 0.70 -5.57
N ILE A 65 -7.24 0.02 -4.65
CA ILE A 65 -8.05 -1.17 -4.98
C ILE A 65 -9.10 -0.82 -6.04
N ASP A 66 -9.88 0.24 -5.81
CA ASP A 66 -10.94 0.68 -6.71
C ASP A 66 -10.38 1.08 -8.09
N GLN A 67 -9.20 1.72 -8.12
CA GLN A 67 -8.55 2.11 -9.36
C GLN A 67 -8.03 0.90 -10.15
N PHE A 68 -7.46 -0.10 -9.48
CA PHE A 68 -6.79 -1.22 -10.14
C PHE A 68 -7.71 -2.39 -10.46
N GLU A 69 -8.90 -2.47 -9.85
CA GLU A 69 -9.83 -3.60 -10.01
C GLU A 69 -10.14 -3.94 -11.49
N GLY A 70 -10.19 -2.93 -12.36
CA GLY A 70 -10.46 -3.11 -13.79
C GLY A 70 -9.21 -3.29 -14.67
N GLU A 71 -8.10 -2.65 -14.34
CA GLU A 71 -6.94 -2.51 -15.23
C GLU A 71 -5.76 -3.39 -14.82
N HIS A 72 -5.60 -3.63 -13.51
CA HIS A 72 -4.46 -4.33 -12.95
C HIS A 72 -4.87 -5.32 -11.83
N PRO A 73 -5.48 -6.48 -12.18
CA PRO A 73 -6.01 -7.44 -11.20
C PRO A 73 -4.97 -7.96 -10.19
N ARG A 74 -3.70 -8.02 -10.61
CA ARG A 74 -2.58 -8.37 -9.74
C ARG A 74 -2.32 -7.29 -8.68
N LEU A 75 -2.31 -6.02 -9.07
CA LEU A 75 -2.14 -4.90 -8.14
C LEU A 75 -3.30 -4.84 -7.14
N THR A 76 -4.54 -5.04 -7.59
CA THR A 76 -5.72 -5.15 -6.71
C THR A 76 -5.54 -6.23 -5.64
N THR A 77 -5.04 -7.40 -6.03
CA THR A 77 -4.79 -8.51 -5.09
C THR A 77 -3.75 -8.13 -4.03
N VAL A 78 -2.66 -7.49 -4.44
CA VAL A 78 -1.60 -7.09 -3.50
C VAL A 78 -2.07 -5.96 -2.59
N MET A 79 -2.82 -4.99 -3.12
CA MET A 79 -3.43 -3.92 -2.33
C MET A 79 -4.42 -4.46 -1.29
N GLY A 80 -5.20 -5.49 -1.63
CA GLY A 80 -6.07 -6.19 -0.67
C GLY A 80 -5.28 -6.80 0.50
N ARG A 81 -4.17 -7.48 0.22
CA ARG A 81 -3.28 -8.01 1.28
C ARG A 81 -2.72 -6.90 2.16
N LEU A 82 -2.47 -5.73 1.58
CA LEU A 82 -2.01 -4.54 2.28
C LEU A 82 -3.09 -3.98 3.22
N ALA A 83 -4.34 -3.91 2.77
CA ALA A 83 -5.50 -3.54 3.59
C ALA A 83 -5.69 -4.51 4.77
N ASP A 84 -5.57 -5.82 4.51
CA ASP A 84 -5.66 -6.85 5.54
C ASP A 84 -4.54 -6.72 6.59
N ALA A 85 -3.32 -6.41 6.14
CA ALA A 85 -2.18 -6.23 7.02
C ALA A 85 -2.30 -4.97 7.89
N LEU A 86 -2.83 -3.86 7.34
CA LEU A 86 -3.15 -2.65 8.11
C LEU A 86 -4.22 -2.95 9.17
N THR A 87 -5.31 -3.61 8.78
CA THR A 87 -6.39 -4.03 9.69
C THR A 87 -5.85 -4.91 10.82
N ALA A 88 -4.96 -5.86 10.50
CA ALA A 88 -4.33 -6.73 11.49
C ALA A 88 -3.43 -5.94 12.47
N MET A 89 -2.95 -4.76 12.11
CA MET A 89 -2.20 -3.85 12.99
C MET A 89 -3.12 -2.98 13.88
N GLY A 90 -4.44 -3.06 13.72
CA GLY A 90 -5.41 -2.22 14.41
C GLY A 90 -5.48 -0.80 13.83
N ILE A 91 -5.15 -0.68 12.55
CA ILE A 91 -5.21 0.54 11.73
C ILE A 91 -6.36 0.40 10.75
#